data_AF-A0A5R8YGV0-F1
#
_entry.id   AF-A0A5R8YGV0-F1
#
_cell.length_a   1.000
_cell.length_b   1.000
_cell.length_c   1.000
_cell.angle_alpha   90.00
_cell.angle_beta   90.00
_cell.angle_gamma   90.00
#
_symmetry.space_group_name_H-M   'P 1'
#
loop_
_entity.id
_entity.type
_entity.pdbx_description
1 polymer ?
#
loop_
_entity_poly.entity_id
_entity_poly.type
_entity_poly.pdbx_seq_one_letter_code
_entity_poly.pdbx_strand_id
1 'polypeptide(L)'
;SGQEAPVLALAERLAEQGRKTRRLRVSHAFHSHLMEPMLADFAEVAGSLDYAPASIPIVSTVTGGLADKGFGTAQYWVDQVRGAVRFADAVTTLAAQGVTRFVELGPDAVLTAMAQQTLDEADTAVFAATMRNERPEAGTVVAALGQLHTAGVPVDWQAFYAETGANRVDLPTYAFQRQRYWIDADRPNIGRMAVDLPPIDEDAAAALRQRLGGLSGVARAQAALDLVQEQVAVVLGHSSQEPVDADRALSELGFDSLAAIELRKRLSAMTGLSLPSTLVFDYPTCQAIAAYLDGEIGAGGSASPVFAELDALETALENCDVMGDESGRITARLEALLRRWQDSRVMGGIAATDNDFSYASDEELFAAIDSELGVDSPTVPSSGD
;
A
#
# COMPACT_ATOMS: atom_id res chain seq x y z
N SER A 1 -18.67 -8.28 36.84
CA SER A 1 -19.38 -9.53 37.21
C SER A 1 -19.04 -9.87 38.65
N GLY A 2 -19.98 -10.43 39.43
CA GLY A 2 -19.73 -10.78 40.83
C GLY A 2 -21.02 -10.94 41.63
N GLN A 3 -20.90 -10.85 42.96
CA GLN A 3 -22.04 -10.89 43.88
C GLN A 3 -23.06 -9.80 43.56
N GLU A 4 -24.35 -10.12 43.69
CA GLU A 4 -25.44 -9.27 43.24
C GLU A 4 -25.45 -7.89 43.91
N ALA A 5 -25.43 -7.84 45.25
CA ALA A 5 -25.54 -6.58 45.98
C ALA A 5 -24.39 -5.59 45.66
N PRO A 6 -23.10 -5.97 45.68
CA PRO A 6 -22.01 -5.08 45.26
C PRO A 6 -22.12 -4.59 43.81
N VAL A 7 -22.55 -5.46 42.89
CA VAL A 7 -22.69 -5.09 41.47
C VAL A 7 -23.84 -4.10 41.27
N LEU A 8 -24.97 -4.28 41.97
CA LEU A 8 -26.09 -3.34 41.92
C LEU A 8 -25.72 -1.97 42.50
N ALA A 9 -25.03 -1.94 43.65
CA ALA A 9 -24.56 -0.69 44.25
C ALA A 9 -23.58 0.06 43.31
N LEU A 10 -22.72 -0.66 42.60
CA LEU A 10 -21.86 -0.06 41.57
C LEU A 10 -22.68 0.48 40.38
N ALA A 11 -23.69 -0.25 39.94
CA ALA A 11 -24.55 0.17 38.84
C ALA A 11 -25.34 1.45 39.18
N GLU A 12 -25.86 1.57 40.40
CA GLU A 12 -26.52 2.79 40.89
C GLU A 12 -25.58 3.99 40.88
N ARG A 13 -24.36 3.84 41.41
CA ARG A 13 -23.33 4.90 41.37
C ARG A 13 -22.98 5.33 39.94
N LEU A 14 -22.92 4.41 39.00
CA LEU A 14 -22.68 4.72 37.59
C LEU A 14 -23.89 5.46 36.97
N ALA A 15 -25.10 5.07 37.32
CA ALA A 15 -26.32 5.73 36.87
C ALA A 15 -26.44 7.17 37.42
N GLU A 16 -26.05 7.41 38.68
CA GLU A 16 -25.95 8.75 39.27
C GLU A 16 -24.95 9.65 38.51
N GLN A 17 -23.92 9.05 37.91
CA GLN A 17 -22.95 9.73 37.04
C GLN A 17 -23.44 9.88 35.58
N GLY A 18 -24.72 9.56 35.30
CA GLY A 18 -25.31 9.65 33.96
C GLY A 18 -24.88 8.54 33.00
N ARG A 19 -24.23 7.47 33.48
CA ARG A 19 -23.83 6.33 32.66
C ARG A 19 -24.98 5.33 32.55
N LYS A 20 -25.28 4.86 31.33
CA LYS A 20 -26.29 3.82 31.11
C LYS A 20 -25.80 2.48 31.67
N THR A 21 -26.63 1.83 32.47
CA THR A 21 -26.37 0.48 33.00
C THR A 21 -27.50 -0.46 32.63
N ARG A 22 -27.16 -1.73 32.34
CA ARG A 22 -28.16 -2.77 32.06
C ARG A 22 -27.79 -4.06 32.79
N ARG A 23 -28.71 -4.59 33.58
CA ARG A 23 -28.57 -5.91 34.20
C ARG A 23 -28.75 -7.00 33.15
N LEU A 24 -27.82 -7.94 33.10
CA LEU A 24 -27.91 -9.10 32.22
C LEU A 24 -28.76 -10.19 32.87
N ARG A 25 -29.61 -10.85 32.07
CA ARG A 25 -30.39 -12.02 32.48
C ARG A 25 -29.54 -13.27 32.28
N VAL A 26 -28.74 -13.61 33.29
CA VAL A 26 -27.86 -14.77 33.30
C VAL A 26 -28.09 -15.57 34.56
N SER A 27 -27.84 -16.88 34.51
CA SER A 27 -28.01 -17.77 35.66
C SER A 27 -26.89 -17.60 36.69
N HIS A 28 -25.68 -17.22 36.24
CA HIS A 28 -24.49 -17.11 37.08
C HIS A 28 -23.66 -15.88 36.72
N ALA A 29 -22.83 -15.43 37.66
CA ALA A 29 -21.84 -14.38 37.45
C ALA A 29 -20.55 -14.96 36.82
N PHE A 30 -20.60 -15.27 35.52
CA PHE A 30 -19.44 -15.75 34.76
C PHE A 30 -18.25 -14.79 34.82
N HIS A 31 -17.03 -15.29 34.63
CA HIS A 31 -15.79 -14.50 34.65
C HIS A 31 -15.65 -13.67 35.95
N SER A 32 -15.95 -14.29 37.08
CA SER A 32 -15.84 -13.67 38.41
C SER A 32 -15.29 -14.64 39.45
N HIS A 33 -14.92 -14.13 40.62
CA HIS A 33 -14.50 -14.96 41.76
C HIS A 33 -15.53 -16.01 42.16
N LEU A 34 -16.82 -15.83 41.83
CA LEU A 34 -17.85 -16.83 42.12
C LEU A 34 -17.70 -18.12 41.30
N MET A 35 -16.80 -18.16 40.30
CA MET A 35 -16.46 -19.40 39.60
C MET A 35 -15.44 -20.27 40.36
N GLU A 36 -14.72 -19.74 41.34
CA GLU A 36 -13.65 -20.45 42.07
C GLU A 36 -14.06 -21.83 42.60
N PRO A 37 -15.27 -22.04 43.18
CA PRO A 37 -15.65 -23.35 43.72
C PRO A 37 -15.70 -24.49 42.71
N MET A 38 -15.96 -24.21 41.43
CA MET A 38 -16.07 -25.24 40.39
C MET A 38 -14.79 -25.46 39.59
N LEU A 39 -13.76 -24.62 39.78
CA LEU A 39 -12.54 -24.67 38.96
C LEU A 39 -11.75 -25.96 39.15
N ALA A 40 -11.73 -26.55 40.34
CA ALA A 40 -11.01 -27.80 40.61
C ALA A 40 -11.63 -28.97 39.83
N ASP A 41 -12.94 -29.17 39.95
CA ASP A 41 -13.68 -30.22 39.24
C ASP A 41 -13.59 -30.00 37.72
N PHE A 42 -13.67 -28.73 37.27
CA PHE A 42 -13.51 -28.39 35.86
C PHE A 42 -12.09 -28.69 35.34
N ALA A 43 -11.06 -28.43 36.14
CA ALA A 43 -9.68 -28.72 35.78
C ALA A 43 -9.41 -30.22 35.63
N GLU A 44 -10.05 -31.07 36.46
CA GLU A 44 -9.98 -32.53 36.32
C GLU A 44 -10.53 -32.98 34.96
N VAL A 45 -11.72 -32.48 34.59
CA VAL A 45 -12.33 -32.79 33.30
C VAL A 45 -11.49 -32.25 32.14
N ALA A 46 -11.05 -31.00 32.19
CA ALA A 46 -10.23 -30.39 31.14
C ALA A 46 -8.87 -31.12 30.98
N GLY A 47 -8.28 -31.57 32.09
CA GLY A 47 -7.03 -32.35 32.10
C GLY A 47 -7.15 -33.73 31.45
N SER A 48 -8.37 -34.25 31.29
CA SER A 48 -8.61 -35.54 30.62
C SER A 48 -8.66 -35.45 29.08
N LEU A 49 -8.61 -34.23 28.53
CA LEU A 49 -8.74 -33.98 27.09
C LEU A 49 -7.38 -33.90 26.39
N ASP A 50 -7.34 -34.36 25.14
CA ASP A 50 -6.20 -34.18 24.24
C ASP A 50 -6.32 -32.84 23.49
N TYR A 51 -5.24 -32.06 23.51
CA TYR A 51 -5.18 -30.75 22.85
C TYR A 51 -4.25 -30.79 21.65
N ALA A 52 -4.81 -30.62 20.45
CA ALA A 52 -4.05 -30.49 19.22
C ALA A 52 -3.61 -29.04 18.99
N PRO A 53 -2.46 -28.80 18.33
CA PRO A 53 -2.08 -27.46 17.91
C PRO A 53 -3.10 -26.88 16.92
N ALA A 54 -3.37 -25.58 17.03
CA ALA A 54 -4.28 -24.90 16.13
C ALA A 54 -3.67 -24.81 14.71
N SER A 55 -4.41 -25.27 13.71
CA SER A 55 -4.03 -25.15 12.30
C SER A 55 -4.40 -23.80 11.69
N ILE A 56 -5.35 -23.10 12.32
CA ILE A 56 -5.76 -21.73 11.98
C ILE A 56 -5.26 -20.83 13.11
N PRO A 57 -4.60 -19.69 12.83
CA PRO A 57 -4.20 -18.74 13.86
C PRO A 57 -5.40 -18.29 14.71
N ILE A 58 -5.19 -18.23 16.02
CA ILE A 58 -6.21 -17.82 16.99
C ILE A 58 -5.70 -16.60 17.74
N VAL A 59 -6.58 -15.63 18.02
CA VAL A 59 -6.33 -14.57 18.99
C VAL A 59 -7.08 -14.93 20.27
N SER A 60 -6.35 -15.05 21.38
CA SER A 60 -6.92 -15.39 22.67
C SER A 60 -7.66 -14.19 23.25
N THR A 61 -8.90 -14.38 23.69
CA THR A 61 -9.63 -13.36 24.45
C THR A 61 -9.25 -13.34 25.93
N VAL A 62 -8.39 -14.23 26.41
CA VAL A 62 -7.80 -14.17 27.76
C VAL A 62 -6.63 -13.20 27.77
N THR A 63 -5.74 -13.29 26.77
CA THR A 63 -4.55 -12.44 26.67
C THR A 63 -4.77 -11.18 25.82
N GLY A 64 -5.71 -11.22 24.87
CA GLY A 64 -5.92 -10.19 23.84
C GLY A 64 -4.96 -10.29 22.65
N GLY A 65 -4.01 -11.23 22.67
CA GLY A 65 -2.98 -11.41 21.64
C GLY A 65 -3.08 -12.75 20.90
N LEU A 66 -2.19 -12.97 19.93
CA LEU A 66 -2.08 -14.27 19.24
C LEU A 66 -1.87 -15.39 20.25
N ALA A 67 -2.58 -16.49 20.06
CA ALA A 67 -2.51 -17.67 20.90
C ALA A 67 -1.10 -18.26 20.86
N ASP A 68 -0.52 -18.46 22.04
CA ASP A 68 0.77 -19.11 22.21
C ASP A 68 0.61 -20.61 22.49
N LYS A 69 1.70 -21.28 22.84
CA LYS A 69 1.67 -22.72 23.19
C LYS A 69 0.79 -23.02 24.41
N GLY A 70 0.50 -22.03 25.26
CA GLY A 70 -0.35 -22.17 26.43
C GLY A 70 -1.83 -22.36 26.09
N PHE A 71 -2.29 -21.87 24.93
CA PHE A 71 -3.69 -22.00 24.49
C PHE A 71 -4.19 -23.46 24.45
N GLY A 72 -3.32 -24.39 24.06
CA GLY A 72 -3.62 -25.83 23.97
C GLY A 72 -3.47 -26.58 25.29
N THR A 73 -3.79 -25.97 26.43
CA THR A 73 -3.63 -26.61 27.75
C THR A 73 -4.91 -26.56 28.57
N ALA A 74 -5.12 -27.55 29.45
CA ALA A 74 -6.24 -27.55 30.38
C ALA A 74 -6.25 -26.28 31.26
N GLN A 75 -5.08 -25.84 31.71
CA GLN A 75 -4.95 -24.65 32.55
C GLN A 75 -5.48 -23.39 31.87
N TYR A 76 -5.24 -23.22 30.56
CA TYR A 76 -5.77 -22.09 29.81
C TYR A 76 -7.30 -22.02 29.86
N TRP A 77 -7.99 -23.16 29.78
CA TRP A 77 -9.46 -23.20 29.85
C TRP A 77 -9.98 -22.89 31.25
N VAL A 78 -9.27 -23.34 32.30
CA VAL A 78 -9.59 -22.96 33.70
C VAL A 78 -9.43 -21.45 33.87
N ASP A 79 -8.34 -20.88 33.36
CA ASP A 79 -8.06 -19.45 33.41
C ASP A 79 -9.11 -18.65 32.62
N GLN A 80 -9.57 -19.16 31.48
CA GLN A 80 -10.61 -18.52 30.65
C GLN A 80 -11.94 -18.38 31.40
N VAL A 81 -12.36 -19.41 32.14
CA VAL A 81 -13.61 -19.38 32.93
C VAL A 81 -13.57 -18.27 33.99
N ARG A 82 -12.38 -18.03 34.57
CA ARG A 82 -12.19 -17.09 35.69
C ARG A 82 -11.79 -15.67 35.23
N GLY A 83 -11.06 -15.58 34.13
CA GLY A 83 -10.46 -14.36 33.59
C GLY A 83 -11.47 -13.48 32.86
N ALA A 84 -11.14 -12.19 32.73
CA ALA A 84 -11.94 -11.26 31.95
C ALA A 84 -11.77 -11.51 30.44
N VAL A 85 -12.86 -11.43 29.68
CA VAL A 85 -12.84 -11.57 28.22
C VAL A 85 -12.40 -10.24 27.59
N ARG A 86 -11.17 -10.18 27.11
CA ARG A 86 -10.54 -9.04 26.42
C ARG A 86 -10.92 -9.00 24.94
N PHE A 87 -12.23 -8.93 24.66
CA PHE A 87 -12.76 -8.99 23.28
C PHE A 87 -12.27 -7.82 22.41
N ALA A 88 -12.31 -6.60 22.94
CA ALA A 88 -11.86 -5.41 22.20
C ALA A 88 -10.38 -5.54 21.78
N ASP A 89 -9.51 -5.88 22.73
CA ASP A 89 -8.10 -6.12 22.46
C ASP A 89 -7.88 -7.21 21.41
N ALA A 90 -8.68 -8.29 21.44
CA ALA A 90 -8.60 -9.35 20.44
C ALA A 90 -8.98 -8.85 19.03
N VAL A 91 -10.03 -8.02 18.91
CA VAL A 91 -10.44 -7.41 17.63
C VAL A 91 -9.37 -6.44 17.12
N THR A 92 -8.81 -5.60 17.99
CA THR A 92 -7.70 -4.68 17.66
C THR A 92 -6.46 -5.45 17.20
N THR A 93 -6.12 -6.56 17.88
CA THR A 93 -5.02 -7.43 17.45
C THR A 93 -5.28 -8.02 16.07
N LEU A 94 -6.49 -8.51 15.79
CA LEU A 94 -6.84 -9.02 14.46
C LEU A 94 -6.66 -7.93 13.38
N ALA A 95 -7.16 -6.72 13.62
CA ALA A 95 -7.02 -5.59 12.71
C ALA A 95 -5.54 -5.21 12.48
N ALA A 96 -4.72 -5.18 13.55
CA ALA A 96 -3.29 -4.93 13.46
C ALA A 96 -2.54 -6.01 12.67
N GLN A 97 -3.07 -7.24 12.60
CA GLN A 97 -2.57 -8.31 11.73
C GLN A 97 -3.09 -8.23 10.29
N GLY A 98 -3.77 -7.14 9.91
CA GLY A 98 -4.30 -6.92 8.57
C GLY A 98 -5.64 -7.61 8.28
N VAL A 99 -6.33 -8.12 9.31
CA VAL A 99 -7.66 -8.71 9.12
C VAL A 99 -8.68 -7.61 8.85
N THR A 100 -9.28 -7.67 7.67
CA THR A 100 -10.29 -6.69 7.20
C THR A 100 -11.67 -7.32 7.00
N ARG A 101 -11.84 -8.63 7.23
CA ARG A 101 -13.12 -9.31 7.09
C ARG A 101 -13.40 -10.14 8.32
N PHE A 102 -14.51 -9.83 8.99
CA PHE A 102 -14.94 -10.45 10.22
C PHE A 102 -16.26 -11.17 9.98
N VAL A 103 -16.33 -12.44 10.41
CA VAL A 103 -17.52 -13.26 10.30
C VAL A 103 -17.93 -13.75 11.68
N GLU A 104 -19.14 -13.41 12.10
CA GLU A 104 -19.73 -13.93 13.33
C GLU A 104 -20.51 -15.21 13.03
N LEU A 105 -20.03 -16.30 13.62
CA LEU A 105 -20.69 -17.60 13.65
C LEU A 105 -21.44 -17.72 14.98
N GLY A 106 -22.70 -17.33 14.98
CA GLY A 106 -23.55 -17.36 16.16
C GLY A 106 -25.02 -17.20 15.78
N PRO A 107 -25.94 -17.42 16.73
CA PRO A 107 -27.38 -17.34 16.49
C PRO A 107 -27.89 -15.91 16.27
N ASP A 108 -27.04 -14.90 16.49
CA ASP A 108 -27.35 -13.48 16.29
C ASP A 108 -26.09 -12.68 15.89
N ALA A 109 -26.19 -11.35 15.81
CA ALA A 109 -25.12 -10.46 15.36
C ALA A 109 -24.53 -9.57 16.48
N VAL A 110 -24.35 -10.11 17.69
CA VAL A 110 -23.91 -9.33 18.86
C VAL A 110 -22.45 -8.92 18.74
N LEU A 111 -21.57 -9.87 18.42
CA LEU A 111 -20.13 -9.61 18.32
C LEU A 111 -19.79 -8.74 17.12
N THR A 112 -20.56 -8.86 16.04
CA THR A 112 -20.52 -8.00 14.86
C THR A 112 -20.65 -6.54 15.25
N ALA A 113 -21.71 -6.20 16.01
CA ALA A 113 -21.94 -4.83 16.46
C ALA A 113 -20.85 -4.36 17.43
N MET A 114 -20.35 -5.22 18.32
CA MET A 114 -19.28 -4.87 19.26
C MET A 114 -17.93 -4.66 18.55
N ALA A 115 -17.62 -5.47 17.53
CA ALA A 115 -16.38 -5.35 16.75
C ALA A 115 -16.40 -4.07 15.91
N GLN A 116 -17.55 -3.72 15.31
CA GLN A 116 -17.77 -2.43 14.64
C GLN A 116 -17.59 -1.22 15.56
N GLN A 117 -17.90 -1.36 16.86
CA GLN A 117 -17.66 -0.29 17.84
C GLN A 117 -16.21 -0.22 18.32
N THR A 118 -15.42 -1.27 18.07
CA THR A 118 -14.02 -1.34 18.47
C THR A 118 -13.09 -0.77 17.41
N LEU A 119 -13.42 -0.95 16.14
CA LEU A 119 -12.68 -0.39 15.00
C LEU A 119 -13.31 0.95 14.56
N ASP A 120 -12.50 1.94 14.20
CA ASP A 120 -12.98 3.26 13.79
C ASP A 120 -13.63 3.22 12.39
N GLU A 121 -14.52 4.17 12.09
CA GLU A 121 -15.25 4.25 10.79
C GLU A 121 -14.35 4.41 9.55
N ALA A 122 -13.06 4.72 9.73
CA ALA A 122 -12.07 4.84 8.66
C ALA A 122 -11.58 3.47 8.14
N ASP A 123 -11.86 2.38 8.85
CA ASP A 123 -11.43 1.04 8.45
C ASP A 123 -12.36 0.46 7.38
N THR A 124 -11.78 0.01 6.27
CA THR A 124 -12.46 -0.71 5.17
C THR A 124 -12.97 -2.11 5.57
N ALA A 125 -13.12 -2.35 6.88
CA ALA A 125 -13.45 -3.64 7.45
C ALA A 125 -14.90 -4.04 7.16
N VAL A 126 -15.09 -5.28 6.76
CA VAL A 126 -16.40 -5.86 6.47
C VAL A 126 -16.78 -6.82 7.59
N PHE A 127 -17.96 -6.60 8.16
CA PHE A 127 -18.51 -7.46 9.21
C PHE A 127 -19.78 -8.14 8.72
N ALA A 128 -19.79 -9.47 8.75
CA ALA A 128 -20.90 -10.30 8.33
C ALA A 128 -21.34 -11.22 9.47
N ALA A 129 -22.64 -11.30 9.73
CA ALA A 129 -23.22 -12.23 10.70
C ALA A 129 -23.99 -13.32 9.95
N THR A 130 -23.74 -14.59 10.29
CA THR A 130 -24.37 -15.71 9.57
C THR A 130 -25.80 -16.01 10.01
N MET A 131 -26.21 -15.55 11.20
CA MET A 131 -27.59 -15.64 11.67
C MET A 131 -28.02 -14.34 12.35
N ARG A 132 -29.32 -14.11 12.42
CA ARG A 132 -29.95 -13.02 13.15
C ARG A 132 -31.27 -13.49 13.72
N ASN A 133 -31.57 -13.05 14.94
CA ASN A 133 -32.87 -13.35 15.54
C ASN A 133 -34.01 -12.83 14.65
N GLU A 134 -35.11 -13.58 14.60
CA GLU A 134 -36.30 -13.26 13.80
C GLU A 134 -36.06 -13.15 12.27
N ARG A 135 -34.97 -13.72 11.75
CA ARG A 135 -34.70 -13.77 10.30
C ARG A 135 -34.58 -15.21 9.78
N PRO A 136 -34.97 -15.48 8.52
CA PRO A 136 -34.74 -16.78 7.91
C PRO A 136 -33.25 -17.12 7.83
N GLU A 137 -32.87 -18.30 8.32
CA GLU A 137 -31.46 -18.74 8.40
C GLU A 137 -30.80 -18.80 7.03
N ALA A 138 -31.41 -19.50 6.08
CA ALA A 138 -30.89 -19.66 4.72
C ALA A 138 -30.67 -18.30 4.02
N GLY A 139 -31.61 -17.36 4.16
CA GLY A 139 -31.47 -16.03 3.60
C GLY A 139 -30.36 -15.22 4.27
N THR A 140 -30.19 -15.37 5.58
CA THR A 140 -29.17 -14.62 6.34
C THR A 140 -27.77 -15.09 6.01
N VAL A 141 -27.53 -16.41 5.93
CA VAL A 141 -26.21 -16.93 5.57
C VAL A 141 -25.85 -16.61 4.11
N VAL A 142 -26.80 -16.72 3.18
CA VAL A 142 -26.55 -16.35 1.76
C VAL A 142 -26.26 -14.86 1.63
N ALA A 143 -26.95 -14.00 2.38
CA ALA A 143 -26.66 -12.58 2.42
C ALA A 143 -25.25 -12.28 2.98
N ALA A 144 -24.85 -12.97 4.05
CA ALA A 144 -23.50 -12.86 4.61
C ALA A 144 -22.42 -13.27 3.60
N LEU A 145 -22.61 -14.40 2.90
CA LEU A 145 -21.72 -14.84 1.81
C LEU A 145 -21.68 -13.82 0.66
N GLY A 146 -22.82 -13.25 0.29
CA GLY A 146 -22.90 -12.19 -0.71
C GLY A 146 -22.11 -10.94 -0.31
N GLN A 147 -22.23 -10.50 0.95
CA GLN A 147 -21.49 -9.36 1.47
C GLN A 147 -19.97 -9.61 1.43
N LEU A 148 -19.52 -10.78 1.87
CA LEU A 148 -18.11 -11.18 1.80
C LEU A 148 -17.62 -11.25 0.35
N HIS A 149 -18.43 -11.83 -0.54
CA HIS A 149 -18.10 -11.91 -1.97
C HIS A 149 -17.91 -10.54 -2.61
N THR A 150 -18.83 -9.60 -2.34
CA THR A 150 -18.72 -8.21 -2.82
C THR A 150 -17.54 -7.47 -2.20
N ALA A 151 -17.06 -7.91 -1.05
CA ALA A 151 -15.85 -7.39 -0.39
C ALA A 151 -14.54 -8.02 -0.89
N GLY A 152 -14.62 -8.86 -1.94
CA GLY A 152 -13.47 -9.49 -2.60
C GLY A 152 -13.09 -10.86 -2.03
N VAL A 153 -13.87 -11.43 -1.10
CA VAL A 153 -13.62 -12.79 -0.62
C VAL A 153 -14.04 -13.80 -1.70
N PRO A 154 -13.15 -14.71 -2.14
CA PRO A 154 -13.53 -15.74 -3.07
C PRO A 154 -14.51 -16.71 -2.39
N VAL A 155 -15.67 -16.90 -3.01
CA VAL A 155 -16.69 -17.87 -2.58
C VAL A 155 -16.79 -18.95 -3.64
N ASP A 156 -16.70 -20.21 -3.23
CA ASP A 156 -16.91 -21.34 -4.11
C ASP A 156 -18.41 -21.54 -4.37
N TRP A 157 -18.93 -20.78 -5.35
CA TRP A 157 -20.32 -20.91 -5.80
C TRP A 157 -20.61 -22.27 -6.45
N GLN A 158 -19.59 -22.96 -6.96
CA GLN A 158 -19.78 -24.30 -7.51
C GLN A 158 -20.09 -25.31 -6.39
N ALA A 159 -19.35 -25.26 -5.29
CA ALA A 159 -19.64 -26.04 -4.10
C ALA A 159 -21.00 -25.68 -3.49
N PHE A 160 -21.36 -24.39 -3.47
CA PHE A 160 -22.66 -23.94 -2.97
C PHE A 160 -23.86 -24.56 -3.71
N TYR A 161 -23.77 -24.67 -5.04
CA TYR A 161 -24.82 -25.27 -5.87
C TYR A 161 -24.65 -26.79 -6.06
N ALA A 162 -23.59 -27.41 -5.53
CA ALA A 162 -23.40 -28.85 -5.63
C ALA A 162 -24.62 -29.58 -5.05
N GLU A 163 -25.05 -30.65 -5.72
CA GLU A 163 -26.16 -31.51 -5.28
C GLU A 163 -27.55 -30.86 -5.19
N THR A 164 -27.68 -29.57 -5.56
CA THR A 164 -28.98 -28.87 -5.59
C THR A 164 -29.83 -29.18 -6.83
N GLY A 165 -29.23 -29.78 -7.87
CA GLY A 165 -29.86 -29.98 -9.18
C GLY A 165 -29.99 -28.70 -10.02
N ALA A 166 -29.30 -27.62 -9.63
CA ALA A 166 -29.28 -26.37 -10.38
C ALA A 166 -28.68 -26.55 -11.79
N ASN A 167 -29.28 -25.88 -12.78
CA ASN A 167 -28.83 -25.89 -14.17
C ASN A 167 -28.36 -24.50 -14.59
N ARG A 168 -27.31 -24.44 -15.42
CA ARG A 168 -26.88 -23.18 -16.05
C ARG A 168 -27.95 -22.74 -17.06
N VAL A 169 -28.29 -21.47 -17.02
CA VAL A 169 -29.20 -20.81 -17.96
C VAL A 169 -28.50 -19.64 -18.61
N ASP A 170 -28.95 -19.25 -19.80
CA ASP A 170 -28.44 -18.05 -20.46
C ASP A 170 -28.85 -16.81 -19.67
N LEU A 171 -27.86 -15.99 -19.32
CA LEU A 171 -28.05 -14.69 -18.68
C LEU A 171 -27.68 -13.57 -19.66
N PRO A 172 -28.18 -12.34 -19.46
CA PRO A 172 -27.71 -11.19 -20.21
C PRO A 172 -26.18 -11.09 -20.18
N THR A 173 -25.59 -10.75 -21.32
CA THR A 173 -24.15 -10.49 -21.41
C THR A 173 -23.79 -9.20 -20.70
N TYR A 174 -22.49 -9.00 -20.47
CA TYR A 174 -21.97 -7.82 -19.79
C TYR A 174 -22.51 -6.51 -20.42
N ALA A 175 -23.12 -5.68 -19.58
CA ALA A 175 -23.62 -4.38 -19.99
C ALA A 175 -22.46 -3.37 -20.11
N PHE A 176 -21.76 -3.40 -21.25
CA PHE A 176 -20.67 -2.46 -21.53
C PHE A 176 -21.09 -1.01 -21.28
N GLN A 177 -20.31 -0.31 -20.47
CA GLN A 177 -20.42 1.14 -20.24
C GLN A 177 -19.79 1.86 -21.44
N ARG A 178 -20.60 2.05 -22.49
CA ARG A 178 -20.12 2.51 -23.79
C ARG A 178 -19.79 3.99 -23.74
N GLN A 179 -18.62 4.33 -24.25
CA GLN A 179 -18.27 5.68 -24.66
C GLN A 179 -17.98 5.67 -26.15
N ARG A 180 -18.21 6.81 -26.80
CA ARG A 180 -17.88 6.97 -28.22
C ARG A 180 -16.37 7.16 -28.33
N TYR A 181 -15.70 6.15 -28.88
CA TYR A 181 -14.32 6.26 -29.30
C TYR A 181 -14.31 6.44 -30.82
N TRP A 182 -13.91 7.62 -31.28
CA TRP A 182 -13.82 7.95 -32.70
C TRP A 182 -12.57 8.80 -32.94
N ILE A 183 -11.90 8.59 -34.08
CA ILE A 183 -10.80 9.45 -34.49
C ILE A 183 -11.42 10.65 -35.21
N ASP A 184 -11.47 11.80 -34.54
CA ASP A 184 -11.89 13.05 -35.18
C ASP A 184 -10.75 13.56 -36.06
N ALA A 185 -10.94 13.50 -37.39
CA ALA A 185 -9.95 13.91 -38.38
C ALA A 185 -9.62 15.42 -38.35
N ASP A 186 -10.40 16.21 -37.60
CA ASP A 186 -10.26 17.67 -37.46
C ASP A 186 -9.48 18.10 -36.21
N ARG A 187 -9.11 17.17 -35.31
CA ARG A 187 -8.07 17.47 -34.31
C ARG A 187 -6.72 17.35 -35.02
N PRO A 188 -5.79 18.32 -34.89
CA PRO A 188 -4.43 18.14 -35.38
C PRO A 188 -3.88 16.86 -34.77
N ASN A 189 -3.73 15.86 -35.63
CA ASN A 189 -3.32 14.54 -35.25
C ASN A 189 -1.85 14.62 -34.84
N ILE A 190 -1.61 14.77 -33.53
CA ILE A 190 -0.26 14.81 -32.94
C ILE A 190 0.53 13.55 -33.35
N GLY A 191 -0.17 12.43 -33.55
CA GLY A 191 0.38 11.18 -34.07
C GLY A 191 0.70 11.15 -35.57
N ARG A 192 0.19 12.10 -36.38
CA ARG A 192 0.57 12.24 -37.81
C ARG A 192 1.69 13.25 -38.06
N MET A 193 2.12 14.00 -37.04
CA MET A 193 3.43 14.68 -37.08
C MET A 193 4.59 13.68 -36.95
N ALA A 194 4.33 12.43 -36.57
CA ALA A 194 5.34 11.39 -36.40
C ALA A 194 5.92 10.80 -37.70
N VAL A 195 5.56 11.30 -38.90
CA VAL A 195 6.09 10.78 -40.18
C VAL A 195 7.13 11.71 -40.81
N ASP A 196 7.33 12.92 -40.28
CA ASP A 196 8.38 13.85 -40.74
C ASP A 196 9.15 14.42 -39.53
N LEU A 197 9.57 13.57 -38.59
CA LEU A 197 10.74 13.97 -37.79
C LEU A 197 11.91 14.09 -38.78
N PRO A 198 12.59 15.24 -38.86
CA PRO A 198 13.84 15.29 -39.61
C PRO A 198 14.75 14.19 -39.06
N PRO A 199 15.51 13.48 -39.93
CA PRO A 199 16.55 12.58 -39.45
C PRO A 199 17.41 13.31 -38.43
N ILE A 200 17.92 12.59 -37.43
CA ILE A 200 18.89 13.15 -36.48
C ILE A 200 20.03 13.73 -37.33
N ASP A 201 20.07 15.04 -37.42
CA ASP A 201 21.17 15.74 -38.06
C ASP A 201 22.26 15.83 -36.99
N GLU A 202 23.14 14.82 -36.97
CA GLU A 202 24.23 14.75 -36.00
C GLU A 202 25.11 16.01 -36.04
N ASP A 203 25.25 16.65 -37.21
CA ASP A 203 25.98 17.89 -37.37
C ASP A 203 25.24 19.07 -36.72
N ALA A 204 23.92 19.16 -36.89
CA ALA A 204 23.10 20.18 -36.22
C ALA A 204 23.05 19.98 -34.69
N ALA A 205 22.95 18.73 -34.22
CA ALA A 205 22.97 18.40 -32.80
C ALA A 205 24.35 18.68 -32.17
N ALA A 206 25.44 18.39 -32.88
CA ALA A 206 26.80 18.75 -32.47
C ALA A 206 26.99 20.27 -32.42
N ALA A 207 26.47 21.01 -33.41
CA ALA A 207 26.52 22.47 -33.44
C ALA A 207 25.70 23.11 -32.31
N LEU A 208 24.53 22.54 -31.97
CA LEU A 208 23.72 22.98 -30.82
C LEU A 208 24.46 22.74 -29.50
N ARG A 209 25.04 21.55 -29.30
CA ARG A 209 25.86 21.24 -28.11
C ARG A 209 27.08 22.14 -28.01
N GLN A 210 27.79 22.41 -29.11
CA GLN A 210 28.92 23.31 -29.13
C GLN A 210 28.51 24.75 -28.80
N ARG A 211 27.37 25.21 -29.34
CA ARG A 211 26.81 26.53 -29.05
C ARG A 211 26.41 26.64 -27.58
N LEU A 212 25.70 25.66 -27.03
CA LEU A 212 25.29 25.65 -25.62
C LEU A 212 26.49 25.51 -24.68
N GLY A 213 27.45 24.62 -24.99
CA GLY A 213 28.69 24.45 -24.24
C GLY A 213 29.57 25.71 -24.18
N GLY A 214 29.56 26.52 -25.25
CA GLY A 214 30.27 27.80 -25.32
C GLY A 214 29.63 28.96 -24.55
N LEU A 215 28.40 28.80 -24.05
CA LEU A 215 27.72 29.79 -23.21
C LEU A 215 28.13 29.65 -21.74
N SER A 216 28.11 30.76 -21.00
CA SER A 216 28.21 30.76 -19.54
C SER A 216 27.04 29.99 -18.91
N GLY A 217 27.23 29.33 -17.76
CA GLY A 217 26.21 28.45 -17.14
C GLY A 217 24.81 29.05 -17.04
N VAL A 218 24.67 30.33 -16.66
CA VAL A 218 23.35 31.00 -16.59
C VAL A 218 22.70 31.15 -17.98
N ALA A 219 23.50 31.51 -18.99
CA ALA A 219 23.02 31.65 -20.37
C ALA A 219 22.75 30.28 -21.02
N ARG A 220 23.45 29.22 -20.60
CA ARG A 220 23.22 27.85 -21.06
C ARG A 220 21.91 27.29 -20.49
N ALA A 221 21.68 27.46 -19.19
CA ALA A 221 20.44 27.07 -18.53
C ALA A 221 19.22 27.76 -19.15
N GLN A 222 19.31 29.06 -19.44
CA GLN A 222 18.23 29.79 -20.12
C GLN A 222 17.99 29.25 -21.54
N ALA A 223 19.05 29.00 -22.31
CA ALA A 223 18.91 28.46 -23.66
C ALA A 223 18.37 27.02 -23.69
N ALA A 224 18.66 26.21 -22.66
CA ALA A 224 18.07 24.90 -22.48
C ALA A 224 16.58 25.00 -22.12
N LEU A 225 16.20 25.96 -21.27
CA LEU A 225 14.81 26.21 -20.92
C LEU A 225 13.98 26.65 -22.14
N ASP A 226 14.50 27.60 -22.92
CA ASP A 226 13.84 28.07 -24.14
C ASP A 226 13.58 26.91 -25.12
N LEU A 227 14.57 26.02 -25.28
CA LEU A 227 14.46 24.81 -26.12
C LEU A 227 13.35 23.87 -25.63
N VAL A 228 13.30 23.59 -24.32
CA VAL A 228 12.29 22.70 -23.74
C VAL A 228 10.89 23.30 -23.89
N GLN A 229 10.71 24.59 -23.59
CA GLN A 229 9.43 25.28 -23.73
C GLN A 229 8.94 25.30 -25.19
N GLU A 230 9.85 25.51 -26.15
CA GLU A 230 9.53 25.43 -27.58
C GLU A 230 9.05 24.03 -27.96
N GLN A 231 9.74 22.97 -27.53
CA GLN A 231 9.32 21.60 -27.86
C GLN A 231 8.00 21.21 -27.17
N VAL A 232 7.78 21.63 -25.92
CA VAL A 232 6.51 21.42 -25.21
C VAL A 232 5.36 22.11 -25.94
N ALA A 233 5.55 23.36 -26.40
CA ALA A 233 4.54 24.07 -27.18
C ALA A 233 4.20 23.35 -28.49
N VAL A 234 5.21 22.80 -29.18
CA VAL A 234 5.02 22.04 -30.41
C VAL A 234 4.27 20.73 -30.16
N VAL A 235 4.61 19.99 -29.10
CA VAL A 235 3.93 18.74 -28.73
C VAL A 235 2.47 18.99 -28.34
N LEU A 236 2.20 20.08 -27.63
CA LEU A 236 0.85 20.49 -27.27
C LEU A 236 0.06 21.11 -28.44
N GLY A 237 0.66 21.24 -29.63
CA GLY A 237 0.00 21.81 -30.81
C GLY A 237 -0.37 23.30 -30.68
N HIS A 238 0.25 24.03 -29.75
CA HIS A 238 0.01 25.46 -29.59
C HIS A 238 0.78 26.19 -30.69
N SER A 239 0.07 26.99 -31.49
CA SER A 239 0.68 27.93 -32.44
C SER A 239 1.31 29.11 -31.71
N SER A 240 2.42 28.86 -31.01
CA SER A 240 3.49 29.78 -30.58
C SER A 240 3.13 31.15 -29.95
N GLN A 241 1.89 31.41 -29.54
CA GLN A 241 1.49 32.75 -29.05
C GLN A 241 1.22 32.82 -27.53
N GLU A 242 1.22 31.70 -26.81
CA GLU A 242 1.05 31.68 -25.35
C GLU A 242 2.28 31.04 -24.70
N PRO A 243 2.99 31.73 -23.79
CA PRO A 243 4.19 31.20 -23.15
C PRO A 243 3.83 30.04 -22.22
N VAL A 244 4.52 28.91 -22.39
CA VAL A 244 4.38 27.74 -21.51
C VAL A 244 5.00 28.09 -20.16
N ASP A 245 4.22 28.00 -19.09
CA ASP A 245 4.72 28.22 -17.72
C ASP A 245 5.79 27.16 -17.37
N ALA A 246 6.99 27.63 -16.98
CA ALA A 246 8.17 26.80 -16.78
C ALA A 246 8.09 25.91 -15.53
N ASP A 247 7.39 26.39 -14.50
CA ASP A 247 7.28 25.74 -13.19
C ASP A 247 6.01 24.89 -13.06
N ARG A 248 5.09 25.00 -14.03
CA ARG A 248 3.85 24.24 -14.02
C ARG A 248 4.08 22.79 -14.43
N ALA A 249 3.44 21.87 -13.71
CA ALA A 249 3.50 20.45 -14.03
C ALA A 249 2.93 20.17 -15.43
N LEU A 250 3.68 19.43 -16.24
CA LEU A 250 3.29 19.09 -17.62
C LEU A 250 1.95 18.33 -17.65
N SER A 251 1.67 17.47 -16.67
CA SER A 251 0.39 16.75 -16.55
C SER A 251 -0.83 17.69 -16.47
N GLU A 252 -0.70 18.85 -15.82
CA GLU A 252 -1.76 19.86 -15.74
C GLU A 252 -1.97 20.63 -17.05
N LEU A 253 -0.97 20.62 -17.93
CA LEU A 253 -1.02 21.20 -19.27
C LEU A 253 -1.60 20.22 -20.31
N GLY A 254 -2.03 19.03 -19.87
CA GLY A 254 -2.58 18.00 -20.74
C GLY A 254 -1.52 17.12 -21.40
N PHE A 255 -0.29 17.07 -20.85
CA PHE A 255 0.74 16.14 -21.30
C PHE A 255 0.39 14.71 -20.86
N ASP A 256 0.07 13.84 -21.83
CA ASP A 256 -0.18 12.43 -21.62
C ASP A 256 1.07 11.57 -21.87
N SER A 257 0.95 10.24 -21.71
CA SER A 257 2.08 9.31 -21.92
C SER A 257 2.61 9.31 -23.36
N LEU A 258 1.79 9.68 -24.36
CA LEU A 258 2.23 9.75 -25.75
C LEU A 258 3.00 11.06 -26.01
N ALA A 259 2.51 12.18 -25.46
CA ALA A 259 3.18 13.48 -25.48
C ALA A 259 4.57 13.39 -24.82
N ALA A 260 4.69 12.66 -23.72
CA ALA A 260 5.97 12.40 -23.05
C ALA A 260 6.99 11.69 -23.96
N ILE A 261 6.54 10.66 -24.69
CA ILE A 261 7.39 9.92 -25.64
C ILE A 261 7.83 10.81 -26.81
N GLU A 262 6.92 11.63 -27.35
CA GLU A 262 7.21 12.53 -28.46
C GLU A 262 8.17 13.66 -28.06
N LEU A 263 7.98 14.26 -26.87
CA LEU A 263 8.89 15.26 -26.32
C LEU A 263 10.30 14.70 -26.17
N ARG A 264 10.42 13.51 -25.58
CA ARG A 264 11.71 12.82 -25.45
C ARG A 264 12.38 12.62 -26.80
N LYS A 265 11.63 12.09 -27.78
CA LYS A 265 12.14 11.82 -29.12
C LYS A 265 12.68 13.08 -29.80
N ARG A 266 11.97 14.20 -29.66
CA ARG A 266 12.38 15.51 -30.21
C ARG A 266 13.61 16.07 -29.52
N LEU A 267 13.64 16.05 -28.19
CA LEU A 267 14.78 16.53 -27.42
C LEU A 267 16.04 15.69 -27.72
N SER A 268 15.91 14.36 -27.80
CA SER A 268 17.01 13.48 -28.23
C SER A 268 17.48 13.78 -29.65
N ALA A 269 16.56 14.01 -30.60
CA ALA A 269 16.94 14.32 -31.98
C ALA A 269 17.67 15.67 -32.12
N MET A 270 17.28 16.69 -31.33
CA MET A 270 17.90 18.01 -31.39
C MET A 270 19.22 18.10 -30.61
N THR A 271 19.33 17.39 -29.49
CA THR A 271 20.51 17.46 -28.60
C THR A 271 21.53 16.37 -28.90
N GLY A 272 21.13 15.27 -29.55
CA GLY A 272 21.95 14.07 -29.73
C GLY A 272 22.19 13.30 -28.42
N LEU A 273 21.43 13.58 -27.36
CA LEU A 273 21.53 12.89 -26.08
C LEU A 273 20.63 11.66 -26.02
N SER A 274 21.13 10.62 -25.34
CA SER A 274 20.30 9.49 -24.91
C SER A 274 19.53 9.91 -23.66
N LEU A 275 18.23 10.17 -23.81
CA LEU A 275 17.39 10.65 -22.71
C LEU A 275 16.57 9.48 -22.12
N PRO A 276 16.44 9.39 -20.78
CA PRO A 276 15.74 8.30 -20.13
C PRO A 276 14.25 8.24 -20.53
N SER A 277 13.68 7.04 -20.54
CA SER A 277 12.25 6.82 -20.83
C SER A 277 11.33 7.43 -19.78
N THR A 278 11.85 7.66 -18.57
CA THR A 278 11.16 8.26 -17.42
C THR A 278 11.33 9.78 -17.33
N LEU A 279 11.99 10.43 -18.29
CA LEU A 279 12.36 11.86 -18.23
C LEU A 279 11.24 12.79 -17.72
N VAL A 280 10.02 12.67 -18.25
CA VAL A 280 8.89 13.55 -17.89
C VAL A 280 8.32 13.22 -16.50
N PHE A 281 8.52 12.01 -16.00
CA PHE A 281 8.09 11.60 -14.66
C PHE A 281 9.10 12.04 -13.60
N ASP A 282 10.39 11.89 -13.89
CA ASP A 282 11.48 12.29 -12.99
C ASP A 282 11.62 13.82 -12.94
N TYR A 283 11.29 14.49 -14.06
CA TYR A 283 11.38 15.94 -14.23
C TYR A 283 10.04 16.49 -14.76
N PRO A 284 9.05 16.74 -13.87
CA PRO A 284 7.67 17.01 -14.28
C PRO A 284 7.40 18.42 -14.81
N THR A 285 8.42 19.29 -14.86
CA THR A 285 8.30 20.70 -15.29
C THR A 285 9.32 21.02 -16.38
N CYS A 286 9.06 22.04 -17.20
CA CYS A 286 10.02 22.48 -18.23
C CYS A 286 11.36 22.88 -17.60
N GLN A 287 11.31 23.51 -16.43
CA GLN A 287 12.48 23.92 -15.67
C GLN A 287 13.33 22.73 -15.19
N ALA A 288 12.70 21.67 -14.72
CA ALA A 288 13.39 20.47 -14.26
C ALA A 288 14.08 19.73 -15.43
N ILE A 289 13.39 19.61 -16.58
CA ILE A 289 13.97 18.99 -17.80
C ILE A 289 15.13 19.84 -18.34
N ALA A 290 15.01 21.17 -18.32
CA ALA A 290 16.07 22.07 -18.77
C ALA A 290 17.34 21.97 -17.90
N ALA A 291 17.17 21.85 -16.58
CA ALA A 291 18.28 21.64 -15.65
C ALA A 291 18.98 20.30 -15.89
N TYR A 292 18.22 19.23 -16.18
CA TYR A 292 18.77 17.93 -16.55
C TYR A 292 19.60 18.01 -17.85
N LEU A 293 19.07 18.66 -18.90
CA LEU A 293 19.78 18.85 -20.17
C LEU A 293 21.04 19.71 -20.00
N ASP A 294 21.02 20.76 -19.19
CA ASP A 294 22.20 21.58 -18.89
C ASP A 294 23.31 20.76 -18.21
N GLY A 295 22.92 19.86 -17.30
CA GLY A 295 23.81 18.89 -16.65
C GLY A 295 24.45 17.94 -17.65
N GLU A 296 23.68 17.32 -18.54
CA GLU A 296 24.18 16.39 -19.56
C GLU A 296 25.07 17.06 -20.61
N ILE A 297 24.68 18.26 -21.08
CA ILE A 297 25.47 19.03 -22.05
C ILE A 297 26.76 19.55 -21.41
N GLY A 298 26.69 19.97 -20.14
CA GLY A 298 27.87 20.35 -19.35
C GLY A 298 28.79 19.17 -19.02
N ALA A 299 28.25 17.97 -18.86
CA ALA A 299 28.96 16.72 -18.63
C ALA A 299 29.62 16.14 -19.90
N GLY A 300 29.36 16.72 -21.09
CA GLY A 300 30.03 16.40 -22.36
C GLY A 300 31.56 16.58 -22.39
N GLY A 301 32.20 16.83 -21.24
CA GLY A 301 33.65 16.76 -21.01
C GLY A 301 34.14 15.58 -20.15
N SER A 302 33.27 14.82 -19.49
CA SER A 302 33.61 13.54 -18.84
C SER A 302 32.35 12.81 -18.37
N ALA A 303 31.83 11.87 -19.17
CA ALA A 303 30.87 10.90 -18.65
C ALA A 303 31.55 10.06 -17.57
N SER A 304 30.91 9.95 -16.40
CA SER A 304 31.38 9.03 -15.36
C SER A 304 31.32 7.61 -15.92
N PRO A 305 32.42 6.83 -15.85
CA PRO A 305 32.46 5.48 -16.40
C PRO A 305 31.41 4.54 -15.78
N VAL A 306 30.86 4.91 -14.62
CA VAL A 306 29.79 4.16 -13.95
C VAL A 306 28.45 4.28 -14.69
N PHE A 307 28.12 5.45 -15.24
CA PHE A 307 26.86 5.63 -15.97
C PHE A 307 26.88 4.88 -17.32
N ALA A 308 28.03 4.86 -18.01
CA ALA A 308 28.19 4.08 -19.24
C ALA A 308 27.98 2.57 -19.02
N GLU A 309 28.39 2.03 -17.87
CA GLU A 309 28.15 0.63 -17.51
C GLU A 309 26.68 0.36 -17.13
N LEU A 310 25.96 1.35 -16.59
CA LEU A 310 24.53 1.25 -16.31
C LEU A 310 23.70 1.24 -17.60
N ASP A 311 24.05 2.08 -18.57
CA ASP A 311 23.39 2.10 -19.88
C ASP A 311 23.58 0.76 -20.63
N ALA A 312 24.77 0.17 -20.52
CA ALA A 312 25.08 -1.15 -21.08
C ALA A 312 24.26 -2.27 -20.40
N LEU A 313 24.04 -2.17 -19.09
CA LEU A 313 23.21 -3.10 -18.33
C LEU A 313 21.73 -2.98 -18.71
N GLU A 314 21.20 -1.76 -18.88
CA GLU A 314 19.83 -1.52 -19.32
C GLU A 314 19.57 -2.17 -20.69
N THR A 315 20.47 -1.93 -21.64
CA THR A 315 20.42 -2.56 -22.98
C THR A 315 20.46 -4.09 -22.91
N ALA A 316 21.23 -4.67 -21.97
CA ALA A 316 21.32 -6.12 -21.79
C ALA A 316 20.03 -6.72 -21.20
N LEU A 317 19.37 -6.01 -20.29
CA LEU A 317 18.10 -6.44 -19.67
C LEU A 317 16.94 -6.39 -20.66
N GLU A 318 16.88 -5.38 -21.53
CA GLU A 318 15.85 -5.26 -22.57
C GLU A 318 15.92 -6.41 -23.60
N ASN A 319 17.12 -6.93 -23.86
CA ASN A 319 17.35 -8.01 -24.82
C ASN A 319 17.39 -9.41 -24.17
N CYS A 320 17.13 -9.51 -22.86
CA CYS A 320 17.13 -10.77 -22.14
C CYS A 320 15.80 -11.50 -22.36
N ASP A 321 15.84 -12.68 -22.98
CA ASP A 321 14.63 -13.48 -23.23
C ASP A 321 14.20 -14.17 -21.93
N VAL A 322 13.15 -13.64 -21.28
CA VAL A 322 12.78 -14.04 -19.92
C VAL A 322 11.99 -15.35 -19.92
N MET A 323 12.71 -16.47 -19.82
CA MET A 323 12.13 -17.78 -19.50
C MET A 323 12.76 -18.36 -18.22
N GLY A 324 11.98 -18.41 -17.13
CA GLY A 324 12.34 -19.13 -15.89
C GLY A 324 12.86 -18.26 -14.73
N ASP A 325 13.57 -18.90 -13.78
CA ASP A 325 14.14 -18.36 -12.51
C ASP A 325 15.16 -17.22 -12.69
N GLU A 326 15.64 -16.98 -13.92
CA GLU A 326 16.70 -16.02 -14.20
C GLU A 326 16.33 -14.57 -13.84
N SER A 327 15.09 -14.16 -14.07
CA SER A 327 14.60 -12.81 -13.70
C SER A 327 14.66 -12.58 -12.18
N GLY A 328 14.25 -13.57 -11.37
CA GLY A 328 14.29 -13.46 -9.91
C GLY A 328 15.72 -13.33 -9.38
N ARG A 329 16.67 -14.04 -9.99
CA ARG A 329 18.10 -13.97 -9.64
C ARG A 329 18.74 -12.65 -10.04
N ILE A 330 18.36 -12.09 -11.19
CA ILE A 330 18.80 -10.77 -11.65
C ILE A 330 18.30 -9.70 -10.67
N THR A 331 17.00 -9.71 -10.33
CA THR A 331 16.40 -8.77 -9.37
C THR A 331 17.11 -8.80 -8.02
N ALA A 332 17.27 -9.99 -7.42
CA ALA A 332 17.96 -10.12 -6.14
C ALA A 332 19.41 -9.61 -6.18
N ARG A 333 20.08 -9.71 -7.33
CA ARG A 333 21.46 -9.22 -7.49
C ARG A 333 21.53 -7.70 -7.60
N LEU A 334 20.58 -7.07 -8.28
CA LEU A 334 20.47 -5.61 -8.40
C LEU A 334 20.15 -4.97 -7.06
N GLU A 335 19.19 -5.53 -6.31
CA GLU A 335 18.86 -5.08 -4.94
C GLU A 335 20.07 -5.16 -4.01
N ALA A 336 20.85 -6.24 -4.08
CA ALA A 336 22.05 -6.41 -3.27
C ALA A 336 23.18 -5.43 -3.66
N LEU A 337 23.27 -5.01 -4.92
CA LEU A 337 24.23 -3.99 -5.37
C LEU A 337 23.79 -2.60 -4.91
N LEU A 338 22.50 -2.28 -5.02
CA LEU A 338 21.92 -1.02 -4.57
C LEU A 338 22.12 -0.83 -3.07
N ARG A 339 21.80 -1.85 -2.26
CA ARG A 339 21.99 -1.81 -0.81
C ARG A 339 23.45 -1.54 -0.45
N ARG A 340 24.39 -2.21 -1.12
CA ARG A 340 25.82 -2.04 -0.87
C ARG A 340 26.32 -0.65 -1.25
N TRP A 341 25.78 -0.07 -2.30
CA TRP A 341 26.09 1.30 -2.71
C TRP A 341 25.56 2.32 -1.70
N GLN A 342 24.33 2.13 -1.20
CA GLN A 342 23.74 2.94 -0.14
C GLN A 342 24.57 2.87 1.15
N ASP A 343 24.91 1.66 1.59
CA ASP A 343 25.76 1.44 2.78
C ASP A 343 27.13 2.12 2.64
N SER A 344 27.70 2.13 1.43
CA SER A 344 28.98 2.78 1.16
C SER A 344 28.93 4.32 1.24
N ARG A 345 27.75 4.92 1.01
CA ARG A 345 27.54 6.37 1.14
C ARG A 345 27.28 6.79 2.59
N VAL A 346 26.60 5.96 3.37
CA VAL A 346 26.40 6.18 4.81
C VAL A 346 27.74 6.19 5.56
N MET A 347 28.72 5.41 5.12
CA MET A 347 30.07 5.40 5.70
C MET A 347 31.02 6.48 5.16
N GLY A 348 30.63 7.21 4.11
CA GLY A 348 31.48 8.18 3.41
C GLY A 348 31.13 9.67 3.60
N GLY A 349 30.01 10.00 4.24
CA GLY A 349 29.52 11.38 4.36
C GLY A 349 29.34 11.84 5.80
N ILE A 350 30.37 12.47 6.38
CA ILE A 350 30.17 13.41 7.48
C ILE A 350 30.02 14.82 6.90
N ALA A 351 28.93 15.48 7.29
CA ALA A 351 28.61 16.91 7.21
C ALA A 351 28.15 17.48 5.86
N ALA A 352 26.83 17.51 5.66
CA ALA A 352 26.10 18.70 5.26
C ALA A 352 24.63 18.57 5.69
N THR A 353 24.26 19.36 6.69
CA THR A 353 22.87 19.62 7.10
C THR A 353 22.17 20.44 6.03
N ASP A 354 21.11 19.89 5.43
CA ASP A 354 19.87 20.65 5.20
C ASP A 354 18.70 19.67 5.09
N ASN A 355 17.57 20.02 5.72
CA ASN A 355 16.37 19.21 5.76
C ASN A 355 15.75 19.09 4.36
N ASP A 356 15.87 17.93 3.74
CA ASP A 356 15.07 17.55 2.57
C ASP A 356 14.39 16.21 2.86
N PHE A 357 13.09 16.27 3.15
CA PHE A 357 12.25 15.12 3.51
C PHE A 357 11.78 14.28 2.29
N SER A 358 12.41 14.45 1.13
CA SER A 358 11.97 13.75 -0.09
C SER A 358 12.58 12.36 -0.29
N TYR A 359 13.55 11.94 0.53
CA TYR A 359 14.22 10.63 0.39
C TYR A 359 14.46 9.86 1.70
N ALA A 360 13.67 10.10 2.75
CA ALA A 360 13.74 9.30 3.96
C ALA A 360 13.09 7.93 3.73
N SER A 361 13.78 6.85 4.13
CA SER A 361 13.15 5.54 4.24
C SER A 361 12.12 5.55 5.40
N ASP A 362 11.09 4.70 5.33
CA ASP A 362 10.03 4.64 6.35
C ASP A 362 10.61 4.56 7.79
N GLU A 363 11.72 3.84 7.95
CA GLU A 363 12.41 3.65 9.23
C GLU A 363 13.08 4.93 9.77
N GLU A 364 13.58 5.81 8.90
CA GLU A 364 14.14 7.12 9.27
C GLU A 364 13.03 8.13 9.60
N LEU A 365 11.86 8.00 8.96
CA LEU A 365 10.68 8.80 9.26
C LEU A 365 10.13 8.47 10.65
N PHE A 366 10.12 7.19 11.03
CA PHE A 366 9.72 6.75 12.38
C PHE A 366 10.75 7.16 13.45
N ALA A 367 12.05 7.10 13.14
CA ALA A 367 13.09 7.57 14.07
C ALA A 367 13.02 9.09 14.35
N ALA A 368 12.65 9.89 13.34
CA ALA A 368 12.43 11.33 13.51
C ALA A 368 11.19 11.63 14.38
N ILE A 369 10.14 10.80 14.28
CA ILE A 369 8.92 10.89 15.10
C ILE A 369 9.20 10.48 16.56
N ASP A 370 9.98 9.42 16.79
CA ASP A 370 10.37 8.99 18.14
C ASP A 370 11.27 10.02 18.85
N SER A 371 12.11 10.74 18.09
CA SER A 371 12.90 11.87 18.58
C SER A 371 12.04 13.07 19.03
N GLU A 372 10.91 13.34 18.37
CA GLU A 372 9.96 14.38 18.81
C GLU A 372 9.05 13.93 19.96
N LEU A 373 8.81 12.62 20.12
CA LEU A 373 7.91 12.06 21.13
C LEU A 373 8.60 11.55 22.41
N GLY A 374 9.94 11.57 22.47
CA GLY A 374 10.70 11.43 23.71
C GLY A 374 10.54 10.08 24.41
N VAL A 375 10.49 8.97 23.66
CA VAL A 375 10.33 7.63 24.22
C VAL A 375 11.67 6.87 24.11
N ASP A 376 12.40 6.78 25.22
CA ASP A 376 13.62 5.98 25.33
C ASP A 376 13.31 4.48 25.12
N SER A 377 13.92 3.86 24.11
CA SER A 377 13.93 2.40 23.96
C SER A 377 14.99 1.74 24.85
N PRO A 378 14.66 0.65 25.58
CA PRO A 378 15.61 -0.03 26.45
C PRO A 378 16.53 -0.97 25.65
N THR A 379 17.83 -0.87 25.92
CA THR A 379 18.92 -1.70 25.41
C THR A 379 18.78 -3.19 25.76
N VAL A 380 18.93 -4.09 24.77
CA VAL A 380 19.17 -5.53 24.97
C VAL A 380 20.68 -5.78 25.01
N PRO A 381 21.24 -6.48 26.01
CA PRO A 381 22.65 -6.80 26.06
C PRO A 381 23.00 -8.03 25.19
N SER A 382 24.21 -7.99 24.63
CA SER A 382 24.75 -9.02 23.75
C SER A 382 24.93 -10.38 24.42
N SER A 383 24.77 -11.43 23.62
CA SER A 383 25.14 -12.81 23.89
C SER A 383 26.59 -12.98 24.35
N GLY A 384 26.81 -13.94 25.25
CA GLY A 384 28.13 -14.46 25.62
C GLY A 384 28.03 -15.93 26.06
N ASP A 385 28.71 -16.78 25.28
CA ASP A 385 29.06 -18.21 25.37
C ASP A 385 27.97 -19.30 25.31
#